data_AF-A0A8T7KH08-F1
#
_entry.id   AF-A0A8T7KH08-F1
#
_cell.length_a   1.000
_cell.length_b   1.000
_cell.length_c   1.000
_cell.angle_alpha   90.00
_cell.angle_beta   90.00
_cell.angle_gamma   90.00
#
_symmetry.space_group_name_H-M   'P 1'
#
loop_
_entity.id
_entity.type
_entity.pdbx_description
1 polymer ?
#
loop_
_entity_poly.entity_id
_entity_poly.type
_entity_poly.pdbx_seq_one_letter_code
_entity_poly.pdbx_strand_id
1 'polypeptide(L)'
;MRILALSTWWPEPADNGSRMRIMNLLRHLAARHTVDLIAFTQGPVGEVQRDELQRMCASITAIQRPSRSIRHHHRVASLVLPEPASVRATRSRAMADAVGTAASRLQPDVVIAFQPDMVPYVLPLRGVPLILEELELAYTLEHYLQHSNPLLRLRYWLTALKHRHYVATLLRHFMAITVVSAREATLVRDLMRNYPLEVVVVPNGADLEGCLHYRYDPEPDTLIYPGALTYAANLDAMRYFLGKIFPRIRQRRPQATLRISGKHTPEQRAALPQVSGVELTGYVTDVHALISRSAVEVVPLREGGGTRLKILEALALGTPVISTTKGAEGLDLSPGRDLLIADTPAAFAETTVRLLTQPEERAQLSANGRRAVAERYDWRTIGTRFVALVETTATHKKLTYDTRIHSA
;
A
#
# COMPACT_ATOMS: atom_id res chain seq x y z
N MET A 1 -3.65 22.32 15.84
CA MET A 1 -2.76 21.47 16.65
C MET A 1 -1.43 21.30 15.95
N ARG A 2 -0.40 20.91 16.69
CA ARG A 2 0.94 20.61 16.15
C ARG A 2 1.17 19.11 16.10
N ILE A 3 1.59 18.61 14.94
CA ILE A 3 1.75 17.18 14.65
C ILE A 3 3.21 16.93 14.32
N LEU A 4 3.83 15.95 14.99
CA LEU A 4 5.12 15.40 14.57
C LEU A 4 4.89 14.10 13.79
N ALA A 5 5.18 14.12 12.49
CA ALA A 5 5.05 12.97 11.61
C ALA A 5 6.42 12.34 11.36
N LEU A 6 6.56 11.05 11.65
CA LEU A 6 7.76 10.26 11.36
C LEU A 6 7.49 9.33 10.20
N SER A 7 8.34 9.34 9.17
CA SER A 7 8.13 8.53 7.98
C SER A 7 9.32 7.64 7.63
N THR A 8 9.00 6.38 7.33
CA THR A 8 9.96 5.39 6.80
C THR A 8 10.45 5.74 5.39
N TRP A 9 9.71 6.60 4.68
CA TRP A 9 10.01 7.03 3.31
C TRP A 9 9.97 8.53 3.18
N TRP A 10 10.86 9.07 2.36
CA TRP A 10 10.69 10.40 1.82
C TRP A 10 9.47 10.36 0.89
N PRO A 11 8.40 11.15 1.13
CA PRO A 11 7.13 10.96 0.43
C PRO A 11 7.18 11.27 -1.07
N GLU A 12 8.19 12.01 -1.56
CA GLU A 12 8.27 12.48 -2.95
C GLU A 12 9.50 11.92 -3.71
N PRO A 13 9.38 11.41 -4.96
CA PRO A 13 8.17 11.28 -5.76
C PRO A 13 7.19 10.25 -5.18
N ALA A 14 5.91 10.58 -5.20
CA ALA A 14 4.80 9.68 -4.88
C ALA A 14 4.62 8.59 -5.96
N ASP A 15 5.66 7.80 -6.19
CA ASP A 15 5.81 6.84 -7.31
C ASP A 15 5.55 5.38 -6.91
N ASN A 16 5.20 5.14 -5.66
CA ASN A 16 4.83 3.82 -5.13
C ASN A 16 3.77 3.96 -4.02
N GLY A 17 3.09 2.86 -3.73
CA GLY A 17 1.94 2.87 -2.81
C GLY A 17 2.21 3.47 -1.44
N SER A 18 3.35 3.14 -0.80
CA SER A 18 3.68 3.70 0.51
C SER A 18 3.93 5.20 0.44
N ARG A 19 4.70 5.67 -0.56
CA ARG A 19 4.95 7.11 -0.75
C ARG A 19 3.67 7.89 -1.08
N MET A 20 2.84 7.36 -1.98
CA MET A 20 1.54 7.95 -2.33
C MET A 20 0.64 8.07 -1.11
N ARG A 21 0.56 7.03 -0.28
CA ARG A 21 -0.23 7.04 0.96
C ARG A 21 0.26 8.14 1.90
N ILE A 22 1.55 8.12 2.24
CA ILE A 22 2.14 9.09 3.18
C ILE A 22 1.93 10.51 2.66
N MET A 23 2.19 10.77 1.38
CA MET A 23 1.98 12.07 0.74
C MET A 23 0.53 12.56 0.86
N ASN A 24 -0.44 11.71 0.50
CA ASN A 24 -1.85 12.09 0.53
C ASN A 24 -2.36 12.32 1.95
N LEU A 25 -1.97 11.49 2.91
CA LEU A 25 -2.35 11.69 4.31
C LEU A 25 -1.70 12.96 4.90
N LEU A 26 -0.42 13.21 4.61
CA LEU A 26 0.26 14.44 5.02
C LEU A 26 -0.41 15.70 4.45
N ARG A 27 -0.81 15.68 3.17
CA ARG A 27 -1.50 16.81 2.53
C ARG A 27 -2.79 17.19 3.27
N HIS A 28 -3.58 16.21 3.69
CA HIS A 28 -4.81 16.46 4.44
C HIS A 28 -4.55 16.96 5.87
N LEU A 29 -3.51 16.45 6.53
CA LEU A 29 -3.10 16.96 7.85
C LEU A 29 -2.60 18.40 7.76
N ALA A 30 -1.72 18.69 6.81
CA ALA A 30 -1.12 20.00 6.60
C ALA A 30 -2.14 21.08 6.20
N ALA A 31 -3.22 20.69 5.51
CA ALA A 31 -4.30 21.61 5.16
C ALA A 31 -5.07 22.15 6.39
N ARG A 32 -4.96 21.51 7.56
CA ARG A 32 -5.72 21.87 8.78
C ARG A 32 -4.84 22.14 9.99
N HIS A 33 -3.61 21.63 9.99
CA HIS A 33 -2.75 21.59 11.16
C HIS A 33 -1.30 21.90 10.80
N THR A 34 -0.52 22.28 11.80
CA THR A 34 0.92 22.49 11.66
C THR A 34 1.61 21.13 11.73
N VAL A 35 2.23 20.69 10.63
CA VAL A 35 2.91 19.39 10.53
C VAL A 35 4.42 19.59 10.44
N ASP A 36 5.16 18.94 11.32
CA ASP A 36 6.61 18.80 11.27
C ASP A 36 6.94 17.36 10.83
N LEU A 37 7.66 17.22 9.70
CA LEU A 37 7.99 15.91 9.13
C LEU A 37 9.45 15.56 9.38
N ILE A 38 9.71 14.36 9.89
CA ILE A 38 11.04 13.74 9.91
C ILE A 38 10.96 12.43 9.14
N ALA A 39 11.72 12.31 8.05
CA ALA A 39 11.57 11.19 7.13
C ALA A 39 12.92 10.58 6.73
N PHE A 40 12.94 9.26 6.55
CA PHE A 40 14.07 8.57 5.96
C PHE A 40 14.17 8.78 4.45
N THR A 41 15.37 8.97 3.92
CA THR A 41 15.65 9.07 2.49
C THR A 41 16.39 7.83 1.98
N GLN A 42 16.16 7.46 0.71
CA GLN A 42 16.83 6.33 0.04
C GLN A 42 17.77 6.82 -1.07
N GLY A 43 18.52 7.88 -0.77
CA GLY A 43 19.36 8.58 -1.73
C GLY A 43 19.28 10.09 -1.54
N PRO A 44 19.97 10.85 -2.41
CA PRO A 44 19.86 12.30 -2.40
C PRO A 44 18.42 12.71 -2.73
N VAL A 45 17.91 13.67 -1.96
CA VAL A 45 16.62 14.30 -2.22
C VAL A 45 16.87 15.58 -2.99
N GLY A 46 16.29 15.68 -4.19
CA GLY A 46 16.40 16.87 -5.04
C GLY A 46 15.64 18.07 -4.47
N GLU A 47 15.97 19.27 -4.95
CA GLU A 47 15.35 20.52 -4.49
C GLU A 47 13.83 20.52 -4.68
N VAL A 48 13.35 20.16 -5.88
CA VAL A 48 11.90 20.08 -6.19
C VAL A 48 11.13 19.19 -5.21
N GLN A 49 11.72 18.04 -4.84
CA GLN A 49 11.11 17.09 -3.89
C GLN A 49 11.04 17.66 -2.47
N ARG A 50 11.96 18.55 -2.10
CA ARG A 50 11.94 19.26 -0.81
C ARG A 50 10.93 20.39 -0.85
N ASP A 51 10.92 21.18 -1.92
CA ASP A 51 10.05 22.35 -2.08
C ASP A 51 8.57 21.98 -1.94
N GLU A 52 8.15 20.85 -2.51
CA GLU A 52 6.78 20.37 -2.36
C GLU A 52 6.41 20.10 -0.90
N LEU A 53 7.27 19.41 -0.15
CA LEU A 53 7.03 19.14 1.27
C LEU A 53 7.14 20.42 2.12
N GLN A 54 8.04 21.36 1.79
CA GLN A 54 8.18 22.64 2.49
C GLN A 54 6.96 23.55 2.32
N ARG A 55 6.27 23.45 1.18
CA ARG A 55 5.02 24.21 0.96
C ARG A 55 3.88 23.76 1.88
N MET A 56 3.91 22.54 2.40
CA MET A 56 2.85 22.00 3.25
C MET A 56 3.27 21.74 4.71
N CYS A 57 4.53 21.40 4.97
CA CYS A 57 5.04 21.12 6.31
C CYS A 57 5.75 22.35 6.89
N ALA A 58 5.53 22.64 8.18
CA ALA A 58 6.19 23.73 8.90
C ALA A 58 7.70 23.50 9.05
N SER A 59 8.12 22.24 9.15
CA SER A 59 9.52 21.85 9.00
C SER A 59 9.65 20.47 8.37
N ILE A 60 10.76 20.24 7.68
CA ILE A 60 11.11 18.96 7.10
C ILE A 60 12.53 18.59 7.50
N THR A 61 12.73 17.36 7.96
CA THR A 61 14.05 16.81 8.31
C THR A 61 14.26 15.52 7.53
N ALA A 62 15.30 15.50 6.69
CA ALA A 62 15.70 14.35 5.91
C ALA A 62 16.82 13.59 6.62
N ILE A 63 16.61 12.31 6.90
CA ILE A 63 17.64 11.44 7.49
C ILE A 63 17.97 10.33 6.49
N GLN A 64 19.25 10.13 6.18
CA GLN A 64 19.64 9.02 5.31
C GLN A 64 19.32 7.67 5.98
N ARG A 65 18.57 6.80 5.28
CA ARG A 65 18.28 5.46 5.80
C ARG A 65 19.56 4.64 5.88
N PRO A 66 19.85 3.98 7.03
CA PRO A 66 20.99 3.08 7.12
C PRO A 66 20.88 1.91 6.12
N SER A 67 21.90 1.70 5.29
CA SER A 67 22.00 0.54 4.40
C SER A 67 22.82 -0.59 5.05
N ARG A 68 22.23 -1.30 6.01
CA ARG A 68 22.90 -2.41 6.70
C ARG A 68 22.35 -3.76 6.27
N SER A 69 23.19 -4.57 5.63
CA SER A 69 22.83 -5.94 5.25
C SER A 69 22.62 -6.81 6.49
N ILE A 70 21.49 -7.53 6.56
CA ILE A 70 21.21 -8.49 7.64
C ILE A 70 22.08 -9.74 7.45
N ARG A 71 23.28 -9.72 8.02
CA ARG A 71 24.21 -10.86 8.12
C ARG A 71 23.64 -12.00 8.96
N HIS A 72 24.17 -13.22 8.77
CA HIS A 72 23.72 -14.43 9.46
C HIS A 72 23.70 -14.30 10.99
N HIS A 73 24.73 -13.70 11.60
CA HIS A 73 24.78 -13.53 13.07
C HIS A 73 23.67 -12.63 13.62
N HIS A 74 23.16 -11.65 12.86
CA HIS A 74 21.99 -10.86 13.29
C HIS A 74 20.72 -11.70 13.34
N ARG A 75 20.61 -12.70 12.46
CA ARG A 75 19.49 -13.65 12.44
C ARG A 75 19.57 -14.61 13.63
N VAL A 76 20.76 -15.12 13.92
CA VAL A 76 21.01 -15.98 15.09
C VAL A 76 20.74 -15.22 16.40
N ALA A 77 21.26 -13.99 16.53
CA ALA A 77 21.00 -13.15 17.71
C ALA A 77 19.50 -12.84 17.89
N SER A 78 18.70 -12.87 16.82
CA SER A 78 17.25 -12.69 16.88
C SER A 78 16.50 -13.92 17.42
N LEU A 79 17.16 -15.03 17.72
CA LEU A 79 16.52 -16.11 18.45
C LEU A 79 16.44 -15.81 19.95
N VAL A 80 17.34 -14.98 20.46
CA VAL A 80 17.45 -14.64 21.90
C VAL A 80 16.91 -13.24 22.20
N LEU A 81 17.18 -12.28 21.32
CA LEU A 81 16.72 -10.89 21.52
C LEU A 81 15.21 -10.78 21.28
N PRO A 82 14.46 -9.95 22.03
CA PRO A 82 13.02 -9.75 21.81
C PRO A 82 12.72 -9.01 20.50
N GLU A 83 13.60 -8.11 20.07
CA GLU A 83 13.43 -7.34 18.83
C GLU A 83 13.77 -8.19 17.57
N PRO A 84 13.03 -8.06 16.45
CA PRO A 84 13.40 -8.69 15.18
C PRO A 84 14.70 -8.15 14.57
N ALA A 85 15.42 -8.98 13.79
CA ALA A 85 16.64 -8.56 13.08
C ALA A 85 16.41 -7.38 12.14
N SER A 86 15.26 -7.38 11.46
CA SER A 86 14.87 -6.35 10.49
C SER A 86 14.78 -4.98 11.13
N VAL A 87 14.14 -4.88 12.30
CA VAL A 87 14.03 -3.62 13.05
C VAL A 87 15.39 -3.14 13.54
N ARG A 88 16.24 -4.03 14.07
CA ARG A 88 17.59 -3.64 14.52
C ARG A 88 18.49 -3.14 13.40
N ALA A 89 18.39 -3.76 12.23
CA ALA A 89 19.22 -3.40 11.08
C ALA A 89 18.93 -1.98 10.57
N THR A 90 17.69 -1.49 10.75
CA THR A 90 17.24 -0.18 10.28
C THR A 90 17.33 0.93 11.34
N ARG A 91 17.82 0.64 12.56
CA ARG A 91 18.02 1.65 13.61
C ARG A 91 19.04 2.73 13.22
N SER A 92 18.64 3.98 13.38
CA SER A 92 19.44 5.18 13.11
C SER A 92 19.51 6.08 14.35
N ARG A 93 20.73 6.34 14.83
CA ARG A 93 20.95 7.30 15.92
C ARG A 93 20.56 8.72 15.48
N ALA A 94 20.88 9.10 14.25
CA ALA A 94 20.51 10.40 13.70
C ALA A 94 18.98 10.62 13.67
N MET A 95 18.20 9.57 13.37
CA MET A 95 16.74 9.64 13.46
C MET A 95 16.29 9.82 14.92
N ALA A 96 16.82 9.04 15.86
CA ALA A 96 16.47 9.16 17.27
C ALA A 96 16.78 10.55 17.85
N ASP A 97 17.97 11.09 17.55
CA ASP A 97 18.40 12.42 18.01
C ASP A 97 17.52 13.53 17.40
N ALA A 98 17.19 13.43 16.11
CA ALA A 98 16.30 14.38 15.44
C ALA A 98 14.88 14.36 16.03
N VAL A 99 14.33 13.17 16.27
CA VAL A 99 13.00 12.99 16.88
C VAL A 99 12.96 13.53 18.31
N GLY A 100 13.96 13.21 19.15
CA GLY A 100 14.04 13.71 20.51
C GLY A 100 14.17 15.24 20.59
N THR A 101 15.00 15.82 19.71
CA THR A 101 15.18 17.28 19.61
C THR A 101 13.88 17.95 19.15
N ALA A 102 13.24 17.42 18.11
CA ALA A 102 12.00 17.96 17.59
C ALA A 102 10.86 17.86 18.62
N ALA A 103 10.67 16.70 19.24
CA ALA A 103 9.62 16.50 20.25
C ALA A 103 9.79 17.46 21.44
N SER A 104 11.03 17.66 21.92
CA SER A 104 11.33 18.56 23.04
C SER A 104 11.07 20.04 22.68
N ARG A 105 11.45 20.45 21.46
CA ARG A 105 11.28 21.83 20.97
C ARG A 105 9.83 22.15 20.63
N LEU A 106 9.16 21.23 19.95
CA LEU A 106 7.84 21.46 19.34
C LEU A 106 6.70 21.22 20.33
N GLN A 107 6.89 20.32 21.30
CA GLN A 107 5.85 19.83 22.21
C GLN A 107 4.57 19.44 21.43
N PRO A 108 4.64 18.44 20.54
CA PRO A 108 3.53 18.11 19.66
C PRO A 108 2.30 17.63 20.43
N ASP A 109 1.12 17.89 19.86
CA ASP A 109 -0.15 17.42 20.40
C ASP A 109 -0.36 15.92 20.18
N VAL A 110 0.26 15.39 19.12
CA VAL A 110 0.22 13.98 18.70
C VAL A 110 1.45 13.67 17.84
N VAL A 111 1.95 12.45 17.96
CA VAL A 111 3.03 11.92 17.10
C VAL A 111 2.49 10.78 16.25
N ILE A 112 2.75 10.82 14.95
CA ILE A 112 2.32 9.80 14.00
C ILE A 112 3.56 9.06 13.50
N ALA A 113 3.61 7.75 13.72
CA ALA A 113 4.62 6.86 13.19
C ALA A 113 4.08 6.21 11.91
N PHE A 114 4.52 6.66 10.73
CA PHE A 114 4.18 6.01 9.46
C PHE A 114 5.04 4.75 9.27
N GLN A 115 4.37 3.60 9.41
CA GLN A 115 4.87 2.24 9.32
C GLN A 115 5.68 1.77 10.55
N PRO A 116 5.76 0.44 10.80
CA PRO A 116 6.42 -0.13 11.97
C PRO A 116 7.90 0.22 12.16
N ASP A 117 8.63 0.53 11.08
CA ASP A 117 10.04 0.97 11.16
C ASP A 117 10.21 2.26 12.00
N MET A 118 9.15 3.07 12.15
CA MET A 118 9.17 4.31 12.94
C MET A 118 8.93 4.09 14.43
N VAL A 119 8.38 2.94 14.82
CA VAL A 119 8.00 2.65 16.22
C VAL A 119 9.17 2.84 17.19
N PRO A 120 10.39 2.34 16.95
CA PRO A 120 11.51 2.50 17.88
C PRO A 120 11.86 3.96 18.23
N TYR A 121 11.49 4.93 17.38
CA TYR A 121 11.80 6.34 17.59
C TYR A 121 10.70 7.09 18.35
N VAL A 122 9.46 6.57 18.39
CA VAL A 122 8.35 7.17 19.15
C VAL A 122 8.20 6.62 20.55
N LEU A 123 8.58 5.36 20.81
CA LEU A 123 8.47 4.74 22.14
C LEU A 123 9.20 5.49 23.27
N PRO A 124 10.37 6.14 23.04
CA PRO A 124 11.02 6.90 24.10
C PRO A 124 10.27 8.19 24.49
N LEU A 125 9.34 8.66 23.65
CA LEU A 125 8.58 9.89 23.91
C LEU A 125 7.56 9.66 25.03
N ARG A 126 7.42 10.65 25.92
CA ARG A 126 6.55 10.57 27.10
C ARG A 126 5.50 11.69 27.03
N GLY A 127 4.29 11.39 27.52
CA GLY A 127 3.23 12.39 27.69
C GLY A 127 2.60 12.91 26.39
N VAL A 128 2.84 12.25 25.26
CA VAL A 128 2.24 12.59 23.96
C VAL A 128 1.49 11.37 23.38
N PRO A 129 0.26 11.53 22.89
CA PRO A 129 -0.46 10.47 22.19
C PRO A 129 0.29 10.02 20.94
N LEU A 130 0.35 8.70 20.75
CA LEU A 130 1.01 8.06 19.60
C LEU A 130 -0.01 7.39 18.70
N ILE A 131 0.13 7.58 17.39
CA ILE A 131 -0.60 6.86 16.35
C ILE A 131 0.40 6.05 15.53
N LEU A 132 0.13 4.75 15.33
CA LEU A 132 0.85 3.95 14.34
C LEU A 132 0.00 3.93 13.06
N GLU A 133 0.55 4.48 11.99
CA GLU A 133 -0.09 4.53 10.69
C GLU A 133 0.43 3.35 9.84
N GLU A 134 -0.47 2.62 9.20
CA GLU A 134 -0.17 1.49 8.29
C GLU A 134 0.51 0.29 8.98
N LEU A 135 -0.24 -0.44 9.81
CA LEU A 135 0.16 -1.77 10.29
C LEU A 135 -0.35 -2.88 9.36
N GLU A 136 0.55 -3.77 8.94
CA GLU A 136 0.24 -4.96 8.14
C GLU A 136 0.75 -6.22 8.83
N LEU A 137 -0.16 -7.14 9.18
CA LEU A 137 0.16 -8.43 9.79
C LEU A 137 0.00 -9.59 8.82
N ALA A 138 -0.95 -9.51 7.88
CA ALA A 138 -1.28 -10.61 6.98
C ALA A 138 -0.10 -10.99 6.08
N TYR A 139 0.67 -9.99 5.62
CA TYR A 139 1.83 -10.21 4.75
C TYR A 139 2.85 -11.19 5.35
N THR A 140 3.19 -11.03 6.63
CA THR A 140 4.13 -11.91 7.33
C THR A 140 3.57 -13.33 7.50
N LEU A 141 2.26 -13.46 7.73
CA LEU A 141 1.58 -14.75 7.87
C LEU A 141 1.47 -15.50 6.53
N GLU A 142 1.21 -14.81 5.43
CA GLU A 142 1.12 -15.41 4.10
C GLU A 142 2.45 -15.99 3.64
N HIS A 143 3.56 -15.27 3.88
CA HIS A 143 4.90 -15.78 3.63
C HIS A 143 5.22 -17.07 4.40
N TYR A 144 4.68 -17.25 5.60
CA TYR A 144 4.82 -18.51 6.35
C TYR A 144 4.12 -19.68 5.64
N LEU A 145 2.91 -19.46 5.13
CA LEU A 145 2.07 -20.52 4.54
C LEU A 145 2.56 -21.01 3.16
N GLN A 146 3.30 -20.19 2.42
CA GLN A 146 3.65 -20.45 1.02
C GLN A 146 4.92 -21.29 0.80
N HIS A 147 5.67 -21.66 1.85
CA HIS A 147 6.93 -22.40 1.68
C HIS A 147 6.72 -23.92 1.73
N SER A 148 7.14 -24.61 0.65
CA SER A 148 7.08 -26.08 0.53
C SER A 148 8.14 -26.81 1.37
N ASN A 149 9.26 -26.15 1.71
CA ASN A 149 10.34 -26.74 2.49
C ASN A 149 10.01 -26.74 4.00
N PRO A 150 10.03 -27.90 4.69
CA PRO A 150 9.60 -28.02 6.08
C PRO A 150 10.48 -27.27 7.08
N LEU A 151 11.81 -27.23 6.87
CA LEU A 151 12.75 -26.51 7.75
C LEU A 151 12.57 -24.99 7.61
N LEU A 152 12.39 -24.51 6.38
CA LEU A 152 12.09 -23.10 6.14
C LEU A 152 10.73 -22.73 6.73
N ARG A 153 9.72 -23.59 6.59
CA ARG A 153 8.40 -23.41 7.19
C ARG A 153 8.50 -23.29 8.71
N LEU A 154 9.21 -24.17 9.40
CA LEU A 154 9.44 -24.06 10.85
C LEU A 154 10.12 -22.73 11.23
N ARG A 155 11.15 -22.32 10.49
CA ARG A 155 11.83 -21.04 10.72
C ARG A 155 10.87 -19.85 10.57
N TYR A 156 10.02 -19.85 9.53
CA TYR A 156 9.03 -18.79 9.33
C TYR A 156 7.94 -18.82 10.40
N TRP A 157 7.54 -20.00 10.87
CA TRP A 157 6.60 -20.13 11.99
C TRP A 157 7.14 -19.46 13.25
N LEU A 158 8.39 -19.78 13.63
CA LEU A 158 9.07 -19.16 14.77
C LEU A 158 9.21 -17.65 14.60
N THR A 159 9.54 -17.20 13.38
CA THR A 159 9.63 -15.78 13.04
C THR A 159 8.27 -15.09 13.21
N ALA A 160 7.18 -15.71 12.74
CA ALA A 160 5.83 -15.19 12.86
C ALA A 160 5.36 -15.13 14.32
N LEU A 161 5.63 -16.17 15.12
CA LEU A 161 5.32 -16.19 16.55
C LEU A 161 6.05 -15.06 17.29
N LYS A 162 7.35 -14.91 17.03
CA LYS A 162 8.15 -13.83 17.60
C LYS A 162 7.64 -12.46 17.16
N HIS A 163 7.36 -12.29 15.87
CA HIS A 163 6.86 -11.03 15.32
C HIS A 163 5.51 -10.66 15.95
N ARG A 164 4.61 -11.65 16.09
CA ARG A 164 3.33 -11.50 16.78
C ARG A 164 3.50 -11.01 18.23
N HIS A 165 4.40 -11.64 18.99
CA HIS A 165 4.68 -11.22 20.36
C HIS A 165 5.29 -9.82 20.43
N TYR A 166 6.26 -9.53 19.56
CA TYR A 166 6.89 -8.22 19.47
C TYR A 166 5.87 -7.12 19.16
N VAL A 167 5.06 -7.30 18.12
CA VAL A 167 4.02 -6.34 17.74
C VAL A 167 3.01 -6.16 18.88
N ALA A 168 2.49 -7.24 19.48
CA ALA A 168 1.54 -7.12 20.60
C ALA A 168 2.08 -6.26 21.76
N THR A 169 3.37 -6.40 22.08
CA THR A 169 4.03 -5.57 23.09
C THR A 169 4.11 -4.10 22.66
N LEU A 170 4.44 -3.84 21.39
CA LEU A 170 4.53 -2.48 20.86
C LEU A 170 3.17 -1.77 20.85
N LEU A 171 2.11 -2.43 20.39
CA LEU A 171 0.79 -1.81 20.18
C LEU A 171 0.18 -1.24 21.46
N ARG A 172 0.61 -1.69 22.64
CA ARG A 172 0.17 -1.15 23.94
C ARG A 172 0.56 0.31 24.18
N HIS A 173 1.54 0.82 23.44
CA HIS A 173 2.04 2.19 23.59
C HIS A 173 1.28 3.20 22.71
N PHE A 174 0.34 2.75 21.89
CA PHE A 174 -0.36 3.58 20.92
C PHE A 174 -1.80 3.83 21.35
N MET A 175 -2.29 5.04 21.08
CA MET A 175 -3.70 5.41 21.26
C MET A 175 -4.57 4.74 20.21
N ALA A 176 -4.10 4.82 18.97
CA ALA A 176 -4.79 4.33 17.81
C ALA A 176 -3.80 3.72 16.81
N ILE A 177 -4.26 2.70 16.11
CA ILE A 177 -3.55 2.07 15.01
C ILE A 177 -4.43 2.16 13.76
N THR A 178 -3.83 2.54 12.63
CA THR A 178 -4.49 2.42 11.34
C THR A 178 -4.04 1.17 10.61
N VAL A 179 -4.98 0.55 9.89
CA VAL A 179 -4.75 -0.59 9.01
C VAL A 179 -5.45 -0.35 7.67
N VAL A 180 -4.98 -1.00 6.61
CA VAL A 180 -5.46 -0.71 5.25
C VAL A 180 -6.71 -1.51 4.84
N SER A 181 -7.12 -2.51 5.62
CA SER A 181 -8.28 -3.34 5.29
C SER A 181 -9.00 -3.89 6.54
N ALA A 182 -10.25 -4.31 6.36
CA ALA A 182 -11.02 -4.98 7.41
C ALA A 182 -10.37 -6.30 7.86
N ARG A 183 -9.74 -7.04 6.93
CA ARG A 183 -9.00 -8.27 7.25
C ARG A 183 -7.85 -7.99 8.21
N GLU A 184 -7.07 -6.94 7.96
CA GLU A 184 -5.99 -6.52 8.88
C GLU A 184 -6.56 -6.07 10.22
N ALA A 185 -7.68 -5.33 10.24
CA ALA A 185 -8.32 -4.90 11.47
C ALA A 185 -8.73 -6.09 12.35
N THR A 186 -9.28 -7.15 11.76
CA THR A 186 -9.61 -8.39 12.48
C THR A 186 -8.36 -9.04 13.06
N LEU A 187 -7.28 -9.16 12.29
CA LEU A 187 -6.01 -9.74 12.79
C LEU A 187 -5.43 -8.96 13.97
N VAL A 188 -5.47 -7.62 13.92
CA VAL A 188 -4.98 -6.76 15.01
C VAL A 188 -5.89 -6.85 16.23
N ARG A 189 -7.21 -6.85 16.05
CA ARG A 189 -8.18 -7.01 17.16
C ARG A 189 -8.06 -8.37 17.83
N ASP A 190 -7.85 -9.44 17.06
CA ASP A 190 -7.61 -10.77 17.58
C ASP A 190 -6.27 -10.84 18.35
N LEU A 191 -5.24 -10.13 17.86
CA LEU A 191 -3.96 -10.02 18.55
C LEU A 191 -4.08 -9.29 19.89
N MET A 192 -4.92 -8.25 19.93
CA MET A 192 -5.08 -7.34 21.06
C MET A 192 -6.39 -7.58 21.82
N ARG A 193 -7.00 -8.77 21.74
CA ARG A 193 -8.35 -9.08 22.27
C ARG A 193 -8.57 -8.68 23.73
N ASN A 194 -7.50 -8.67 24.53
CA ASN A 194 -7.53 -8.37 25.96
C ASN A 194 -7.00 -6.95 26.29
N TYR A 195 -6.89 -6.06 25.30
CA TYR A 195 -6.38 -4.70 25.47
C TYR A 195 -7.27 -3.71 24.70
N PRO A 196 -7.73 -2.61 25.33
CA PRO A 196 -8.54 -1.62 24.65
C PRO A 196 -7.65 -0.80 23.70
N LEU A 197 -7.59 -1.22 22.43
CA LEU A 197 -6.86 -0.54 21.38
C LEU A 197 -7.83 -0.06 20.30
N GLU A 198 -7.76 1.23 19.95
CA GLU A 198 -8.50 1.75 18.82
C GLU A 198 -7.85 1.31 17.51
N VAL A 199 -8.57 0.51 16.72
CA VAL A 199 -8.10 0.00 15.42
C VAL A 199 -9.03 0.50 14.34
N VAL A 200 -8.51 1.40 13.50
CA VAL A 200 -9.27 2.11 12.45
C VAL A 200 -8.81 1.65 11.07
N VAL A 201 -9.77 1.34 10.20
CA VAL A 201 -9.47 1.03 8.80
C VAL A 201 -9.33 2.34 8.02
N VAL A 202 -8.14 2.61 7.54
CA VAL A 202 -7.82 3.72 6.63
C VAL A 202 -7.28 3.07 5.35
N PRO A 203 -8.14 2.82 4.34
CA PRO A 203 -7.70 2.09 3.15
C PRO A 203 -6.68 2.91 2.34
N ASN A 204 -6.01 2.26 1.39
CA ASN A 204 -5.35 2.99 0.33
C ASN A 204 -6.38 3.52 -0.66
N GLY A 205 -6.06 4.63 -1.34
CA GLY A 205 -7.00 5.32 -2.21
C GLY A 205 -6.48 5.66 -3.59
N ALA A 206 -7.34 6.33 -4.35
CA ALA A 206 -7.07 6.93 -5.65
C ALA A 206 -7.44 8.43 -5.62
N ASP A 207 -6.80 9.21 -6.48
CA ASP A 207 -7.12 10.63 -6.66
C ASP A 207 -8.20 10.78 -7.73
N LEU A 208 -9.46 10.85 -7.28
CA LEU A 208 -10.59 10.92 -8.20
C LEU A 208 -10.63 12.25 -8.96
N GLU A 209 -10.22 13.36 -8.34
CA GLU A 209 -10.18 14.67 -8.98
C GLU A 209 -9.13 14.70 -10.08
N GLY A 210 -7.91 14.24 -9.79
CA GLY A 210 -6.85 14.10 -10.78
C GLY A 210 -7.28 13.21 -11.96
N CYS A 211 -8.07 12.16 -11.69
CA CYS A 211 -8.62 11.29 -12.73
C CYS A 211 -9.64 12.00 -13.65
N LEU A 212 -10.26 13.11 -13.25
CA LEU A 212 -11.24 13.82 -14.09
C LEU A 212 -10.63 14.46 -15.34
N HIS A 213 -9.30 14.68 -15.35
CA HIS A 213 -8.55 15.20 -16.49
C HIS A 213 -8.38 14.18 -17.62
N TYR A 214 -8.64 12.90 -17.34
CA TYR A 214 -8.48 11.79 -18.28
C TYR A 214 -9.85 11.30 -18.75
N ARG A 215 -10.42 12.00 -19.73
CA ARG A 215 -11.68 11.62 -20.38
C ARG A 215 -11.41 11.28 -21.83
N TYR A 216 -11.07 10.04 -22.08
CA TYR A 216 -10.90 9.51 -23.42
C TYR A 216 -12.01 8.53 -23.76
N ASP A 217 -12.39 8.48 -25.03
CA ASP A 217 -13.20 7.40 -25.54
C ASP A 217 -12.37 6.12 -25.56
N PRO A 218 -12.85 5.00 -24.96
CA PRO A 218 -12.09 3.77 -24.94
C PRO A 218 -11.88 3.22 -26.34
N GLU A 219 -10.64 2.87 -26.66
CA GLU A 219 -10.27 2.22 -27.91
C GLU A 219 -10.88 0.80 -27.93
N PRO A 220 -11.58 0.43 -29.02
CA PRO A 220 -12.18 -0.90 -29.12
C PRO A 220 -11.14 -2.01 -28.98
N ASP A 221 -11.53 -3.09 -28.29
CA ASP A 221 -10.70 -4.31 -28.16
C ASP A 221 -9.33 -4.12 -27.48
N THR A 222 -9.16 -3.02 -26.75
CA THR A 222 -7.92 -2.73 -26.02
C THR A 222 -8.03 -3.16 -24.55
N LEU A 223 -7.11 -4.03 -24.13
CA LEU A 223 -6.90 -4.43 -22.74
C LEU A 223 -5.68 -3.73 -22.16
N ILE A 224 -5.66 -3.53 -20.85
CA ILE A 224 -4.47 -3.03 -20.14
C ILE A 224 -4.16 -3.80 -18.85
N TYR A 225 -2.87 -3.88 -18.55
CA TYR A 225 -2.31 -4.30 -17.27
C TYR A 225 -1.23 -3.31 -16.81
N PRO A 226 -1.54 -2.36 -15.92
CA PRO A 226 -0.53 -1.51 -15.31
C PRO A 226 0.15 -2.26 -14.16
N GLY A 227 1.48 -2.44 -14.24
CA GLY A 227 2.26 -3.04 -13.17
C GLY A 227 3.65 -3.48 -13.60
N ALA A 228 4.67 -3.02 -12.88
CA ALA A 228 6.05 -3.40 -13.13
C ALA A 228 6.25 -4.92 -13.02
N LEU A 229 6.80 -5.53 -14.07
CA LEU A 229 7.12 -6.97 -14.12
C LEU A 229 8.32 -7.33 -13.24
N THR A 230 9.01 -6.32 -12.71
CA THR A 230 10.01 -6.51 -11.64
C THR A 230 9.41 -7.03 -10.34
N TYR A 231 8.09 -6.88 -10.14
CA TYR A 231 7.37 -7.54 -9.06
C TYR A 231 6.91 -8.94 -9.48
N ALA A 232 7.34 -9.97 -8.74
CA ALA A 232 7.14 -11.37 -9.10
C ALA A 232 5.67 -11.74 -9.39
N ALA A 233 4.73 -11.25 -8.57
CA ALA A 233 3.30 -11.53 -8.78
C ALA A 233 2.76 -10.91 -10.09
N ASN A 234 3.28 -9.76 -10.52
CA ASN A 234 2.90 -9.17 -11.81
C ASN A 234 3.44 -10.00 -12.98
N LEU A 235 4.69 -10.47 -12.88
CA LEU A 235 5.27 -11.36 -13.89
C LEU A 235 4.51 -12.68 -13.98
N ASP A 236 4.17 -13.28 -12.84
CA ASP A 236 3.35 -14.50 -12.80
C ASP A 236 1.97 -14.29 -13.46
N ALA A 237 1.27 -13.22 -13.10
CA ALA A 237 -0.03 -12.88 -13.66
C ALA A 237 0.02 -12.73 -15.18
N MET A 238 1.04 -12.05 -15.72
CA MET A 238 1.19 -11.88 -17.16
C MET A 238 1.60 -13.16 -17.88
N ARG A 239 2.45 -14.00 -17.29
CA ARG A 239 2.75 -15.34 -17.84
C ARG A 239 1.50 -16.20 -17.90
N TYR A 240 0.70 -16.19 -16.85
CA TYR A 240 -0.56 -16.91 -16.77
C TYR A 240 -1.58 -16.39 -17.80
N PHE A 241 -1.77 -15.07 -17.87
CA PHE A 241 -2.71 -14.45 -18.78
C PHE A 241 -2.34 -14.68 -20.25
N LEU A 242 -1.09 -14.41 -20.64
CA LEU A 242 -0.63 -14.58 -22.02
C LEU A 242 -0.59 -16.06 -22.43
N GLY A 243 -0.30 -16.98 -21.51
CA GLY A 243 -0.22 -18.41 -21.81
C GLY A 243 -1.57 -19.13 -21.83
N LYS A 244 -2.56 -18.67 -21.05
CA LYS A 244 -3.81 -19.40 -20.82
C LYS A 244 -5.08 -18.59 -21.09
N ILE A 245 -5.08 -17.27 -21.06
CA ILE A 245 -6.30 -16.45 -21.16
C ILE A 245 -6.35 -15.71 -22.50
N PHE A 246 -5.32 -14.91 -22.79
CA PHE A 246 -5.30 -14.05 -23.97
C PHE A 246 -5.48 -14.79 -25.31
N PRO A 247 -4.91 -16.00 -25.53
CA PRO A 247 -5.18 -16.75 -26.75
C PRO A 247 -6.67 -17.10 -26.95
N ARG A 248 -7.40 -17.38 -25.86
CA ARG A 248 -8.85 -17.67 -25.90
C ARG A 248 -9.65 -16.42 -26.23
N ILE A 249 -9.22 -15.24 -25.74
CA ILE A 249 -9.81 -13.96 -26.10
C ILE A 249 -9.60 -13.70 -27.59
N ARG A 250 -8.36 -13.83 -28.09
CA ARG A 250 -8.02 -13.58 -29.50
C ARG A 250 -8.68 -14.56 -30.47
N GLN A 251 -9.00 -15.78 -30.05
CA GLN A 251 -9.81 -16.70 -30.86
C GLN A 251 -11.21 -16.15 -31.19
N ARG A 252 -11.79 -15.36 -30.27
CA ARG A 252 -13.12 -14.73 -30.44
C ARG A 252 -13.04 -13.28 -30.92
N ARG A 253 -11.93 -12.59 -30.63
CA ARG A 253 -11.64 -11.19 -31.00
C ARG A 253 -10.22 -11.08 -31.56
N PRO A 254 -9.96 -11.44 -32.82
CA PRO A 254 -8.61 -11.45 -33.41
C PRO A 254 -7.87 -10.10 -33.39
N GLN A 255 -8.61 -9.00 -33.28
CA GLN A 255 -8.11 -7.64 -33.16
C GLN A 255 -7.73 -7.22 -31.74
N ALA A 256 -8.01 -8.04 -30.72
CA ALA A 256 -7.77 -7.68 -29.32
C ALA A 256 -6.30 -7.41 -29.02
N THR A 257 -6.02 -6.25 -28.45
CA THR A 257 -4.67 -5.84 -28.03
C THR A 257 -4.55 -5.81 -26.51
N LEU A 258 -3.35 -6.00 -26.00
CA LEU A 258 -3.02 -5.87 -24.58
C LEU A 258 -1.82 -4.96 -24.41
N ARG A 259 -1.99 -3.90 -23.61
CA ARG A 259 -0.92 -3.04 -23.14
C ARG A 259 -0.45 -3.50 -21.76
N ILE A 260 0.85 -3.74 -21.61
CA ILE A 260 1.49 -4.04 -20.33
C ILE A 260 2.43 -2.89 -20.02
N SER A 261 2.12 -2.13 -18.96
CA SER A 261 2.88 -0.94 -18.57
C SER A 261 3.66 -1.16 -17.28
N GLY A 262 4.84 -0.56 -17.19
CA GLY A 262 5.73 -0.63 -16.02
C GLY A 262 7.13 -1.18 -16.34
N LYS A 263 8.03 -1.00 -15.36
CA LYS A 263 9.43 -1.43 -15.46
C LYS A 263 9.53 -2.96 -15.64
N HIS A 264 10.44 -3.39 -16.52
CA HIS A 264 10.76 -4.79 -16.75
C HIS A 264 12.21 -4.91 -17.26
N THR A 265 12.84 -6.05 -17.02
CA THR A 265 14.17 -6.37 -17.58
C THR A 265 14.07 -7.17 -18.88
N PRO A 266 15.14 -7.26 -19.70
CA PRO A 266 15.16 -8.12 -20.88
C PRO A 266 14.82 -9.58 -20.58
N GLU A 267 15.29 -10.11 -19.44
CA GLU A 267 15.03 -11.49 -19.02
C GLU A 267 13.56 -11.70 -18.67
N GLN A 268 12.94 -10.73 -17.98
CA GLN A 268 11.51 -10.78 -17.65
C GLN A 268 10.64 -10.69 -18.90
N ARG A 269 11.03 -9.86 -19.87
CA ARG A 269 10.38 -9.81 -21.19
C ARG A 269 10.49 -11.14 -21.93
N ALA A 270 11.68 -11.74 -21.95
CA ALA A 270 11.91 -13.04 -22.59
C ALA A 270 11.14 -14.19 -21.93
N ALA A 271 10.85 -14.09 -20.63
CA ALA A 271 10.06 -15.08 -19.90
C ALA A 271 8.55 -15.05 -20.20
N LEU A 272 8.06 -14.02 -20.89
CA LEU A 272 6.65 -13.92 -21.29
C LEU A 272 6.37 -14.77 -22.54
N PRO A 273 5.21 -15.46 -22.61
CA PRO A 273 4.75 -16.10 -23.84
C PRO A 273 4.68 -15.09 -25.00
N GLN A 274 5.29 -15.43 -26.13
CA GLN A 274 5.25 -14.59 -27.34
C GLN A 274 3.92 -14.80 -28.06
N VAL A 275 3.03 -13.82 -27.96
CA VAL A 275 1.71 -13.83 -28.60
C VAL A 275 1.46 -12.50 -29.29
N SER A 276 0.76 -12.53 -30.43
CA SER A 276 0.45 -11.33 -31.21
C SER A 276 -0.53 -10.41 -30.47
N GLY A 277 -0.43 -9.10 -30.74
CA GLY A 277 -1.30 -8.09 -30.12
C GLY A 277 -0.90 -7.70 -28.69
N VAL A 278 0.34 -7.95 -28.27
CA VAL A 278 0.85 -7.50 -26.96
C VAL A 278 1.85 -6.37 -27.14
N GLU A 279 1.62 -5.27 -26.45
CA GLU A 279 2.48 -4.11 -26.38
C GLU A 279 3.07 -3.99 -24.97
N LEU A 280 4.40 -4.00 -24.87
CA LEU A 280 5.12 -3.70 -23.63
C LEU A 280 5.59 -2.25 -23.69
N THR A 281 4.88 -1.34 -23.03
CA THR A 281 5.19 0.11 -23.11
C THR A 281 6.44 0.49 -22.33
N GLY A 282 6.87 -0.35 -21.38
CA GLY A 282 7.87 0.01 -20.39
C GLY A 282 7.33 1.01 -19.37
N TYR A 283 8.24 1.73 -18.71
CA TYR A 283 7.87 2.81 -17.80
C TYR A 283 7.32 4.00 -18.61
N VAL A 284 6.14 4.48 -18.23
CA VAL A 284 5.54 5.69 -18.77
C VAL A 284 5.44 6.73 -17.66
N THR A 285 5.56 8.00 -18.01
CA THR A 285 5.45 9.12 -17.06
C THR A 285 4.05 9.26 -16.51
N ASP A 286 3.03 8.93 -17.31
CA ASP A 286 1.63 9.00 -16.94
C ASP A 286 0.87 7.79 -17.50
N VAL A 287 0.47 6.90 -16.60
CA VAL A 287 -0.25 5.67 -16.95
C VAL A 287 -1.76 5.89 -17.04
N HIS A 288 -2.29 6.97 -16.47
CA HIS A 288 -3.73 7.22 -16.41
C HIS A 288 -4.34 7.40 -17.79
N ALA A 289 -3.62 8.05 -18.71
CA ALA A 289 -4.04 8.19 -20.10
C ALA A 289 -4.15 6.84 -20.81
N LEU A 290 -3.22 5.90 -20.55
CA LEU A 290 -3.29 4.56 -21.12
C LEU A 290 -4.47 3.77 -20.55
N ILE A 291 -4.68 3.84 -19.24
CA ILE A 291 -5.78 3.16 -18.55
C ILE A 291 -7.13 3.67 -19.07
N SER A 292 -7.32 4.99 -19.14
CA SER A 292 -8.57 5.62 -19.59
C SER A 292 -8.88 5.34 -21.07
N ARG A 293 -7.85 5.15 -21.92
CA ARG A 293 -8.01 4.76 -23.33
C ARG A 293 -8.30 3.28 -23.54
N SER A 294 -8.10 2.43 -22.54
CA SER A 294 -8.34 1.00 -22.66
C SER A 294 -9.80 0.64 -22.37
N ALA A 295 -10.35 -0.30 -23.13
CA ALA A 295 -11.72 -0.75 -22.95
C ALA A 295 -11.93 -1.54 -21.66
N VAL A 296 -10.92 -2.30 -21.21
CA VAL A 296 -10.96 -3.13 -20.00
C VAL A 296 -9.58 -3.22 -19.35
N GLU A 297 -9.50 -3.07 -18.03
CA GLU A 297 -8.33 -3.47 -17.26
C GLU A 297 -8.47 -4.94 -16.81
N VAL A 298 -7.44 -5.74 -17.05
CA VAL A 298 -7.37 -7.14 -16.62
C VAL A 298 -6.46 -7.27 -15.41
N VAL A 299 -6.86 -7.98 -14.36
CA VAL A 299 -6.03 -8.20 -13.16
C VAL A 299 -6.02 -9.70 -12.78
N PRO A 300 -5.27 -10.54 -13.52
CA PRO A 300 -5.30 -12.00 -13.39
C PRO A 300 -4.31 -12.51 -12.32
N LEU A 301 -4.23 -11.85 -11.18
CA LEU A 301 -3.27 -12.16 -10.11
C LEU A 301 -3.64 -13.46 -9.38
N ARG A 302 -2.67 -14.35 -9.17
CA ARG A 302 -2.87 -15.61 -8.43
C ARG A 302 -2.17 -15.62 -7.07
N GLU A 303 -1.30 -14.65 -6.86
CA GLU A 303 -0.46 -14.50 -5.68
C GLU A 303 -0.14 -13.02 -5.44
N GLY A 304 0.63 -12.74 -4.39
CA GLY A 304 1.00 -11.40 -3.95
C GLY A 304 0.08 -10.84 -2.86
N GLY A 305 0.63 -9.93 -2.04
CA GLY A 305 -0.09 -9.22 -0.96
C GLY A 305 -0.21 -7.72 -1.23
N GLY A 306 -0.85 -6.98 -0.33
CA GLY A 306 -1.04 -5.53 -0.43
C GLY A 306 -2.24 -5.11 -1.30
N THR A 307 -2.68 -3.86 -1.13
CA THR A 307 -3.83 -3.30 -1.88
C THR A 307 -3.53 -3.18 -3.38
N ARG A 308 -4.48 -3.57 -4.26
CA ARG A 308 -4.34 -3.37 -5.70
C ARG A 308 -4.74 -1.96 -6.11
N LEU A 309 -3.81 -1.03 -5.98
CA LEU A 309 -4.00 0.36 -6.42
C LEU A 309 -4.47 0.44 -7.88
N LYS A 310 -3.95 -0.43 -8.76
CA LYS A 310 -4.37 -0.51 -10.16
C LYS A 310 -5.88 -0.64 -10.37
N ILE A 311 -6.55 -1.44 -9.52
CA ILE A 311 -8.01 -1.60 -9.59
C ILE A 311 -8.66 -0.26 -9.22
N LEU A 312 -8.22 0.38 -8.14
CA LEU A 312 -8.77 1.67 -7.71
C LEU A 312 -8.54 2.78 -8.74
N GLU A 313 -7.35 2.82 -9.36
CA GLU A 313 -6.99 3.76 -10.42
C GLU A 313 -7.86 3.56 -11.67
N ALA A 314 -8.02 2.32 -12.15
CA ALA A 314 -8.91 2.03 -13.28
C ALA A 314 -10.36 2.42 -12.99
N LEU A 315 -10.89 2.05 -11.83
CA LEU A 315 -12.26 2.40 -11.46
C LEU A 315 -12.44 3.93 -11.31
N ALA A 316 -11.43 4.65 -10.78
CA ALA A 316 -11.43 6.11 -10.72
C ALA A 316 -11.44 6.76 -12.11
N LEU A 317 -10.72 6.18 -13.06
CA LEU A 317 -10.67 6.62 -14.47
C LEU A 317 -11.90 6.19 -15.27
N GLY A 318 -12.74 5.31 -14.73
CA GLY A 318 -13.93 4.78 -15.41
C GLY A 318 -13.62 3.63 -16.37
N THR A 319 -12.48 2.97 -16.21
CA THR A 319 -12.13 1.76 -16.96
C THR A 319 -12.67 0.53 -16.21
N PRO A 320 -13.53 -0.30 -16.82
CA PRO A 320 -14.09 -1.47 -16.16
C PRO A 320 -13.00 -2.52 -15.90
N VAL A 321 -13.08 -3.18 -14.75
CA VAL A 321 -12.08 -4.13 -14.28
C VAL A 321 -12.63 -5.55 -14.30
N ILE A 322 -11.82 -6.49 -14.79
CA ILE A 322 -11.97 -7.92 -14.52
C ILE A 322 -10.76 -8.41 -13.71
N SER A 323 -11.01 -9.10 -12.61
CA SER A 323 -9.96 -9.63 -11.74
C SER A 323 -10.23 -11.07 -11.34
N THR A 324 -9.22 -11.74 -10.78
CA THR A 324 -9.41 -12.95 -9.97
C THR A 324 -9.86 -12.56 -8.56
N THR A 325 -10.40 -13.52 -7.81
CA THR A 325 -10.72 -13.33 -6.39
C THR A 325 -9.48 -12.90 -5.60
N LYS A 326 -8.31 -13.50 -5.88
CA LYS A 326 -7.04 -13.11 -5.26
C LYS A 326 -6.56 -11.73 -5.70
N GLY A 327 -6.87 -11.32 -6.94
CA GLY A 327 -6.54 -9.99 -7.45
C GLY A 327 -7.35 -8.91 -6.76
N ALA A 328 -8.64 -9.11 -6.51
CA ALA A 328 -9.48 -8.12 -5.82
C ALA A 328 -9.40 -8.16 -4.28
N GLU A 329 -8.59 -9.06 -3.71
CA GLU A 329 -8.50 -9.24 -2.26
C GLU A 329 -8.17 -7.95 -1.50
N GLY A 330 -8.86 -7.71 -0.39
CA GLY A 330 -8.64 -6.55 0.49
C GLY A 330 -9.36 -5.29 0.02
N LEU A 331 -10.04 -5.33 -1.12
CA LEU A 331 -10.93 -4.27 -1.59
C LEU A 331 -12.39 -4.62 -1.25
N ASP A 332 -13.09 -3.64 -0.68
CA ASP A 332 -14.53 -3.64 -0.39
C ASP A 332 -15.31 -3.20 -1.63
N LEU A 333 -15.26 -4.07 -2.63
CA LEU A 333 -15.92 -3.92 -3.92
C LEU A 333 -16.84 -5.13 -4.15
N SER A 334 -18.01 -4.88 -4.72
CA SER A 334 -19.04 -5.90 -4.96
C SER A 334 -18.85 -6.57 -6.33
N PRO A 335 -18.52 -7.88 -6.40
CA PRO A 335 -18.43 -8.61 -7.67
C PRO A 335 -19.75 -8.57 -8.45
N GLY A 336 -19.67 -8.40 -9.76
CA GLY A 336 -20.85 -8.26 -10.64
C GLY A 336 -21.47 -6.87 -10.66
N ARG A 337 -21.08 -5.98 -9.74
CA ARG A 337 -21.56 -4.60 -9.65
C ARG A 337 -20.47 -3.58 -9.88
N ASP A 338 -19.37 -3.65 -9.13
CA ASP A 338 -18.28 -2.67 -9.16
C ASP A 338 -17.12 -3.13 -10.06
N LEU A 339 -16.91 -4.45 -10.16
CA LEU A 339 -15.98 -5.13 -11.06
C LEU A 339 -16.47 -6.56 -11.33
N LEU A 340 -15.83 -7.27 -12.25
CA LEU A 340 -16.11 -8.68 -12.52
C LEU A 340 -15.01 -9.60 -11.98
N ILE A 341 -15.42 -10.73 -11.42
CA ILE A 341 -14.51 -11.76 -10.89
C ILE A 341 -14.57 -13.01 -11.76
N ALA A 342 -13.40 -13.53 -12.14
CA ALA A 342 -13.26 -14.82 -12.79
C ALA A 342 -11.94 -15.50 -12.39
N ASP A 343 -12.00 -16.74 -11.90
CA ASP A 343 -10.82 -17.45 -11.36
C ASP A 343 -10.22 -18.51 -12.29
N THR A 344 -10.94 -18.89 -13.35
CA THR A 344 -10.46 -19.89 -14.32
C THR A 344 -10.12 -19.24 -15.66
N PRO A 345 -9.18 -19.80 -16.45
CA PRO A 345 -8.81 -19.20 -17.72
C PRO A 345 -9.98 -19.05 -18.71
N ALA A 346 -10.89 -20.03 -18.71
CA ALA A 346 -12.06 -20.03 -19.57
C ALA A 346 -13.05 -18.92 -19.17
N ALA A 347 -13.41 -18.87 -17.87
CA ALA A 347 -14.32 -17.85 -17.36
C ALA A 347 -13.74 -16.44 -17.52
N PHE A 348 -12.44 -16.27 -17.30
CA PHE A 348 -11.76 -14.97 -17.45
C PHE A 348 -11.79 -14.49 -18.91
N ALA A 349 -11.49 -15.39 -19.86
CA ALA A 349 -11.53 -15.08 -21.28
C ALA A 349 -12.96 -14.76 -21.75
N GLU A 350 -13.94 -15.56 -21.34
CA GLU A 350 -15.36 -15.36 -21.68
C GLU A 350 -15.88 -14.02 -21.16
N THR A 351 -15.60 -13.73 -19.88
CA THR A 351 -16.02 -12.48 -19.24
C THR A 351 -15.34 -11.27 -19.87
N THR A 352 -14.04 -11.37 -20.20
CA THR A 352 -13.35 -10.31 -20.95
C THR A 352 -14.00 -10.08 -22.31
N VAL A 353 -14.28 -11.15 -23.08
CA VAL A 353 -14.94 -11.02 -24.39
C VAL A 353 -16.33 -10.40 -24.25
N ARG A 354 -17.10 -10.79 -23.22
CA ARG A 354 -18.41 -10.20 -22.90
C ARG A 354 -18.28 -8.68 -22.75
N LEU A 355 -17.36 -8.22 -21.90
CA LEU A 355 -17.09 -6.79 -21.70
C LEU A 355 -16.69 -6.11 -23.01
N LEU A 356 -15.82 -6.70 -23.84
CA LEU A 356 -15.42 -6.10 -25.11
C LEU A 356 -16.59 -5.94 -26.09
N THR A 357 -17.63 -6.78 -26.00
CA THR A 357 -18.80 -6.75 -26.89
C THR A 357 -20.03 -6.03 -26.35
N GLN A 358 -20.11 -5.77 -25.04
CA GLN A 358 -21.29 -5.18 -24.39
C GLN A 358 -20.97 -3.79 -23.83
N PRO A 359 -21.08 -2.72 -24.63
CA PRO A 359 -20.75 -1.37 -24.18
C PRO A 359 -21.62 -0.88 -23.01
N GLU A 360 -22.88 -1.29 -22.95
CA GLU A 360 -23.80 -0.94 -21.85
C GLU A 360 -23.35 -1.56 -20.52
N GLU A 361 -22.97 -2.84 -20.52
CA GLU A 361 -22.43 -3.51 -19.31
C GLU A 361 -21.14 -2.83 -18.85
N ARG A 362 -20.25 -2.48 -19.79
CA ARG A 362 -19.03 -1.70 -19.47
C ARG A 362 -19.38 -0.37 -18.82
N ALA A 363 -20.28 0.41 -19.41
CA ALA A 363 -20.67 1.71 -18.90
C ALA A 363 -21.27 1.61 -17.47
N GLN A 364 -22.09 0.59 -17.24
CA GLN A 364 -22.70 0.33 -15.92
C GLN A 364 -21.64 -0.04 -14.88
N LEU A 365 -20.71 -0.94 -15.20
CA LEU A 365 -19.59 -1.32 -14.32
C LEU A 365 -18.69 -0.13 -14.02
N SER A 366 -18.32 0.65 -15.04
CA SER A 366 -17.51 1.86 -14.88
C SER A 366 -18.19 2.87 -13.94
N ALA A 367 -19.48 3.12 -14.11
CA ALA A 367 -20.23 4.05 -13.27
C ALA A 367 -20.31 3.57 -11.81
N ASN A 368 -20.55 2.27 -11.59
CA ASN A 368 -20.61 1.68 -10.25
C ASN A 368 -19.24 1.67 -9.57
N GLY A 369 -18.20 1.25 -10.29
CA GLY A 369 -16.83 1.23 -9.81
C GLY A 369 -16.34 2.61 -9.41
N ARG A 370 -16.58 3.63 -10.25
CA ARG A 370 -16.24 5.02 -9.93
C ARG A 370 -16.98 5.52 -8.69
N ARG A 371 -18.25 5.15 -8.53
CA ARG A 371 -19.03 5.48 -7.33
C ARG A 371 -18.45 4.82 -6.08
N ALA A 372 -18.10 3.54 -6.15
CA ALA A 372 -17.45 2.82 -5.05
C ALA A 372 -16.13 3.48 -4.65
N VAL A 373 -15.34 3.95 -5.63
CA VAL A 373 -14.13 4.73 -5.36
C VAL A 373 -14.46 6.04 -4.66
N ALA A 374 -15.39 6.85 -5.17
CA ALA A 374 -15.76 8.12 -4.56
C ALA A 374 -16.21 7.98 -3.09
N GLU A 375 -17.00 6.96 -2.79
CA GLU A 375 -17.56 6.72 -1.46
C GLU A 375 -16.56 6.18 -0.44
N ARG A 376 -15.59 5.35 -0.89
CA ARG A 376 -14.74 4.55 0.02
C ARG A 376 -13.24 4.73 -0.17
N TYR A 377 -12.80 5.06 -1.38
CA TYR A 377 -11.39 5.02 -1.79
C TYR A 377 -10.84 6.33 -2.34
N ASP A 378 -11.62 7.42 -2.37
CA ASP A 378 -11.10 8.75 -2.68
C ASP A 378 -10.22 9.24 -1.52
N TRP A 379 -9.01 9.70 -1.84
CA TRP A 379 -8.10 10.31 -0.87
C TRP A 379 -8.73 11.45 -0.08
N ARG A 380 -9.71 12.18 -0.62
CA ARG A 380 -10.48 13.20 0.12
C ARG A 380 -11.29 12.61 1.26
N THR A 381 -12.01 11.53 0.97
CA THR A 381 -12.83 10.80 1.95
C THR A 381 -11.93 10.15 2.99
N ILE A 382 -10.85 9.49 2.55
CA ILE A 382 -9.87 8.83 3.44
C ILE A 382 -9.17 9.86 4.33
N GLY A 383 -8.69 10.95 3.74
CA GLY A 383 -7.97 12.02 4.44
C GLY A 383 -8.83 12.69 5.49
N THR A 384 -10.10 12.96 5.19
CA THR A 384 -11.07 13.51 6.16
C THR A 384 -11.22 12.60 7.38
N ARG A 385 -11.39 11.29 7.16
CA ARG A 385 -11.48 10.30 8.25
C ARG A 385 -10.19 10.21 9.07
N PHE A 386 -9.05 10.24 8.40
CA PHE A 386 -7.75 10.18 9.06
C PHE A 386 -7.48 11.42 9.92
N VAL A 387 -7.77 12.62 9.40
CA VAL A 387 -7.70 13.86 10.19
C VAL A 387 -8.57 13.77 11.43
N ALA A 388 -9.83 13.33 11.30
CA ALA A 388 -10.75 13.23 12.43
C ALA A 388 -10.22 12.26 13.52
N LEU A 389 -9.60 11.14 13.12
CA LEU A 389 -8.91 10.23 14.04
C LEU A 389 -7.77 10.93 14.79
N VAL A 390 -6.93 11.67 14.06
CA VAL A 390 -5.80 12.41 14.64
C VAL A 390 -6.29 13.48 15.62
N GLU A 391 -7.32 14.25 15.24
CA GLU A 391 -7.92 15.27 16.10
C GLU A 391 -8.52 14.65 17.38
N THR A 392 -9.25 13.54 17.24
CA THR A 392 -9.81 12.79 18.38
C THR A 392 -8.70 12.28 19.29
N THR A 393 -7.65 11.67 18.74
CA THR A 393 -6.49 11.18 19.50
C THR A 393 -5.78 12.30 20.27
N ALA A 394 -5.59 13.46 19.64
CA ALA A 394 -4.92 14.60 20.26
C ALA A 394 -5.70 15.19 21.45
N THR A 395 -7.04 15.09 21.46
CA THR A 395 -7.87 15.59 22.58
C THR A 395 -7.87 14.66 23.79
N HIS A 396 -7.62 13.36 23.61
CA HIS A 396 -7.66 12.36 24.67
C HIS A 396 -6.32 12.19 25.42
N LYS A 397 -5.48 13.24 25.48
CA LYS A 397 -4.17 13.28 26.20
C LYS A 397 -4.18 12.72 27.65
N LYS A 398 -5.36 12.54 28.26
CA LYS A 398 -5.54 12.11 29.66
C LYS A 398 -5.88 10.62 29.88
N LEU A 399 -6.07 9.81 28.83
CA LEU A 399 -6.25 8.37 29.02
C LEU A 399 -4.88 7.69 29.13
N THR A 400 -4.60 7.25 30.36
CA THR A 400 -3.38 6.61 30.86
C THR A 400 -2.85 5.49 29.98
N TYR A 401 -1.69 5.70 29.35
CA TYR A 401 -0.83 4.61 28.86
C TYR A 401 -0.02 4.02 30.01
N ASP A 402 0.30 2.73 29.91
CA ASP A 402 1.20 2.06 30.84
C ASP A 402 2.61 2.67 30.73
N THR A 403 2.96 3.55 31.66
CA THR A 403 4.29 4.16 31.75
C THR A 403 5.32 3.25 32.39
N ARG A 404 4.92 2.05 32.89
CA ARG A 404 5.73 1.18 33.74
C ARG A 404 6.34 0.00 32.99
N ILE A 405 7.15 0.24 31.97
CA ILE A 405 8.16 -0.75 31.59
C ILE A 405 9.46 0.00 31.30
N HIS A 406 10.44 -0.21 32.20
CA HIS A 406 11.88 0.08 32.14
C HIS A 406 12.40 0.81 33.38
N SER A 407 12.32 0.12 34.53
CA SER A 407 13.34 0.19 35.58
C SER A 407 14.08 -1.15 35.59
N ALA A 408 15.05 -1.29 34.70
CA ALA A 408 16.20 -2.20 34.79
C ALA A 408 17.22 -1.80 33.72
#